data_AF-A0A1B2HD47-F1
#
_entry.id   AF-A0A1B2HD47-F1
#
_cell.length_a   1.000
_cell.length_b   1.000
_cell.length_c   1.000
_cell.angle_alpha   90.00
_cell.angle_beta   90.00
_cell.angle_gamma   90.00
#
_symmetry.space_group_name_H-M   'P 1'
#
loop_
_entity.id
_entity.type
_entity.pdbx_description
1 polymer ?
#
loop_
_entity_poly.entity_id
_entity_poly.type
_entity_poly.pdbx_seq_one_letter_code
_entity_poly.pdbx_strand_id
1 'polypeptide(L)'
;MLQGLPTDRDAGPFVPPSAITAVRSERPVSPMLFPDGHEGWLVTGYEAVRQALADTRFSSRQDLGILHVPYPMPGWPEQTEPSPQEPGIFLSMDPPDHTRLRRKLTGAFTVRRMKALEEGIIAVTERQLDELAELTPPVDLVAEFALPVPSLVICELLGVPYADRETFQVNSSKMMEREISLEDKMAAYTAIYTYLADLVTAKRAEPADDLLSDLARDEDLSIPELVGMSFLLLLAGHETTANMLALGTFALLEHPDQLAALRTAPQLIPDAVEELLRYLTVADVFFRYAAEDIEFFGEKIPQGSTVVLSLLAGNHDPERFDHPDTLDVHRKARGHLTFGHGIHQCLGQQLARIEMRAGFEGLLRRFPTLQLAVAPGEVKLRTDMNIYGVHALPVTWE
;
A
#
# COMPACT_ATOMS: atom_id res chain seq x y z
N MET A 1 17.87 -6.51 -22.11
CA MET A 1 17.01 -5.42 -21.60
C MET A 1 15.66 -6.03 -21.29
N LEU A 2 15.12 -5.80 -20.10
CA LEU A 2 13.82 -6.33 -19.67
C LEU A 2 12.69 -5.65 -20.44
N GLN A 3 11.63 -6.37 -20.80
CA GLN A 3 10.48 -5.85 -21.56
C GLN A 3 9.32 -5.64 -20.60
N GLY A 4 9.10 -4.40 -20.18
CA GLY A 4 8.17 -4.03 -19.12
C GLY A 4 8.58 -4.59 -17.75
N LEU A 5 7.78 -4.27 -16.73
CA LEU A 5 7.89 -4.89 -15.41
C LEU A 5 7.19 -6.24 -15.44
N PRO A 6 7.87 -7.36 -15.13
CA PRO A 6 7.21 -8.64 -14.96
C PRO A 6 6.22 -8.57 -13.80
N THR A 7 4.96 -8.91 -14.04
CA THR A 7 3.89 -8.88 -13.04
C THR A 7 3.35 -10.27 -12.68
N ASP A 8 3.66 -11.29 -13.49
CA ASP A 8 3.18 -12.66 -13.29
C ASP A 8 3.99 -13.37 -12.19
N ARG A 9 3.34 -13.76 -11.10
CA ARG A 9 3.96 -14.48 -9.97
C ARG A 9 3.94 -15.99 -10.22
N ASP A 10 4.73 -16.42 -11.19
CA ASP A 10 4.82 -17.80 -11.69
C ASP A 10 5.35 -18.82 -10.67
N ALA A 11 6.10 -18.36 -9.65
CA ALA A 11 6.62 -19.20 -8.57
C ALA A 11 5.66 -19.37 -7.38
N GLY A 12 4.48 -18.73 -7.43
CA GLY A 12 3.45 -18.80 -6.39
C GLY A 12 2.96 -17.41 -5.96
N PRO A 13 1.78 -17.31 -5.33
CA PRO A 13 1.10 -16.03 -5.09
C PRO A 13 1.88 -15.07 -4.18
N PHE A 14 2.78 -15.57 -3.33
CA PHE A 14 3.43 -14.77 -2.30
C PHE A 14 4.85 -14.33 -2.66
N VAL A 15 5.46 -14.90 -3.69
CA VAL A 15 6.86 -14.63 -4.06
C VAL A 15 6.95 -13.74 -5.30
N PRO A 16 8.07 -13.03 -5.51
CA PRO A 16 8.24 -12.19 -6.69
C PRO A 16 8.19 -13.03 -7.98
N PRO A 17 7.77 -12.43 -9.11
CA PRO A 17 7.96 -13.00 -10.44
C PRO A 17 9.39 -13.52 -10.63
N SER A 18 9.55 -14.73 -11.16
CA SER A 18 10.87 -15.37 -11.33
C SER A 18 11.82 -14.52 -12.18
N ALA A 19 11.28 -13.78 -13.15
CA ALA A 19 12.02 -12.83 -13.97
C ALA A 19 12.63 -11.67 -13.15
N ILE A 20 11.93 -11.15 -12.14
CA ILE A 20 12.46 -10.13 -11.23
C ILE A 20 13.60 -10.71 -10.40
N THR A 21 13.43 -11.94 -9.89
CA THR A 21 14.47 -12.66 -9.14
C THR A 21 15.72 -12.92 -9.97
N ALA A 22 15.56 -13.33 -11.24
CA ALA A 22 16.66 -13.57 -12.16
C ALA A 22 17.45 -12.27 -12.43
N VAL A 23 16.75 -11.18 -12.74
CA VAL A 23 17.37 -9.86 -13.00
C VAL A 23 18.13 -9.36 -11.77
N ARG A 24 17.54 -9.44 -10.57
CA ARG A 24 18.22 -9.06 -9.31
C ARG A 24 19.52 -9.83 -9.09
N SER A 25 19.54 -11.12 -9.43
CA SER A 25 20.71 -11.98 -9.25
C SER A 25 21.86 -11.64 -10.20
N GLU A 26 21.59 -10.97 -11.31
CA GLU A 26 22.61 -10.49 -12.24
C GLU A 26 23.19 -9.13 -11.81
N ARG A 27 22.31 -8.19 -11.42
CA ARG A 27 22.70 -6.84 -10.98
C ARG A 27 21.56 -6.14 -10.24
N PRO A 28 21.88 -5.24 -9.28
CA PRO A 28 20.87 -4.56 -8.46
C PRO A 28 20.10 -3.46 -9.20
N VAL A 29 20.60 -2.99 -10.35
CA VAL A 29 20.01 -1.95 -11.20
C VAL A 29 20.09 -2.42 -12.65
N SER A 30 18.98 -2.47 -13.37
CA SER A 30 18.91 -3.00 -14.74
C SER A 30 18.13 -2.08 -15.68
N PRO A 31 18.54 -1.98 -16.96
CA PRO A 31 17.76 -1.26 -17.96
C PRO A 31 16.47 -2.02 -18.33
N MET A 32 15.40 -1.28 -18.52
CA MET A 32 14.05 -1.78 -18.83
C MET A 32 13.44 -0.96 -19.96
N LEU A 33 12.87 -1.64 -20.96
CA LEU A 33 12.08 -1.04 -22.03
C LEU A 33 10.61 -1.03 -21.62
N PHE A 34 10.00 0.14 -21.55
CA PHE A 34 8.60 0.30 -21.20
C PHE A 34 7.69 -0.06 -22.39
N PRO A 35 6.41 -0.38 -22.17
CA PRO A 35 5.46 -0.72 -23.23
C PRO A 35 5.28 0.34 -24.33
N ASP A 36 5.49 1.62 -24.00
CA ASP A 36 5.47 2.76 -24.93
C ASP A 36 6.81 2.96 -25.68
N GLY A 37 7.79 2.10 -25.44
CA GLY A 37 9.12 2.18 -26.05
C GLY A 37 10.10 3.06 -25.30
N HIS A 38 9.72 3.66 -24.17
CA HIS A 38 10.65 4.44 -23.34
C HIS A 38 11.73 3.54 -22.72
N GLU A 39 12.98 3.96 -22.78
CA GLU A 39 14.09 3.27 -22.09
C GLU A 39 14.25 3.87 -20.68
N GLY A 40 14.00 3.06 -19.66
CA GLY A 40 14.21 3.44 -18.27
C GLY A 40 14.90 2.34 -17.46
N TRP A 41 14.64 2.33 -16.15
CA TRP A 41 15.42 1.52 -15.22
C TRP A 41 14.55 0.79 -14.21
N LEU A 42 14.99 -0.39 -13.82
CA LEU A 42 14.44 -1.18 -12.73
C LEU A 42 15.52 -1.40 -11.67
N VAL A 43 15.22 -1.05 -10.42
CA VAL A 43 16.09 -1.26 -9.25
C VAL A 43 15.50 -2.38 -8.40
N THR A 44 16.28 -3.42 -8.14
CA THR A 44 15.81 -4.65 -7.49
C THR A 44 16.62 -5.08 -6.27
N GLY A 45 17.89 -4.65 -6.16
CA GLY A 45 18.72 -4.96 -4.99
C GLY A 45 18.31 -4.14 -3.76
N TYR A 46 18.28 -4.74 -2.57
CA TYR A 46 17.79 -4.12 -1.33
C TYR A 46 18.50 -2.78 -1.04
N GLU A 47 19.83 -2.77 -1.07
CA GLU A 47 20.60 -1.56 -0.75
C GLU A 47 20.43 -0.49 -1.83
N ALA A 48 20.32 -0.89 -3.10
CA ALA A 48 20.06 0.03 -4.20
C ALA A 48 18.66 0.65 -4.11
N VAL A 49 17.61 -0.13 -3.84
CA VAL A 49 16.26 0.39 -3.61
C VAL A 49 16.25 1.34 -2.42
N ARG A 50 16.86 0.95 -1.29
CA ARG A 50 16.94 1.76 -0.08
C ARG A 50 17.64 3.11 -0.33
N GLN A 51 18.77 3.12 -1.04
CA GLN A 51 19.49 4.35 -1.37
C GLN A 51 18.71 5.23 -2.34
N ALA A 52 18.11 4.66 -3.38
CA ALA A 52 17.30 5.42 -4.34
C ALA A 52 16.09 6.09 -3.66
N LEU A 53 15.46 5.42 -2.69
CA LEU A 53 14.35 5.98 -1.90
C LEU A 53 14.77 7.17 -1.02
N ALA A 54 16.05 7.26 -0.64
CA ALA A 54 16.58 8.32 0.22
C ALA A 54 17.23 9.48 -0.56
N ASP A 55 17.63 9.25 -1.81
CA ASP A 55 18.35 10.21 -2.64
C ASP A 55 17.37 11.10 -3.42
N THR A 56 17.42 12.41 -3.13
CA THR A 56 16.50 13.41 -3.70
C THR A 56 16.72 13.68 -5.18
N ARG A 57 17.78 13.13 -5.79
CA ARG A 57 17.96 13.17 -7.26
C ARG A 57 16.99 12.23 -7.98
N PHE A 58 16.52 11.20 -7.28
CA PHE A 58 15.36 10.41 -7.69
C PHE A 58 14.11 11.12 -7.18
N SER A 59 13.57 11.99 -8.03
CA SER A 59 12.40 12.82 -7.73
C SER A 59 11.12 11.98 -7.69
N SER A 60 10.20 12.34 -6.79
CA SER A 60 8.83 11.80 -6.78
C SER A 60 7.86 12.62 -7.63
N ARG A 61 8.31 13.76 -8.20
CA ARG A 61 7.49 14.66 -8.99
C ARG A 61 7.13 14.06 -10.34
N GLN A 62 5.85 14.18 -10.68
CA GLN A 62 5.30 13.70 -11.96
C GLN A 62 5.18 14.80 -13.02
N ASP A 63 5.46 16.05 -12.64
CA ASP A 63 5.42 17.22 -13.52
C ASP A 63 6.78 17.54 -14.19
N LEU A 64 7.83 16.80 -13.83
CA LEU A 64 9.18 16.97 -14.40
C LEU A 64 9.36 16.30 -15.78
N GLY A 65 8.50 15.34 -16.10
CA GLY A 65 8.57 14.54 -17.32
C GLY A 65 7.40 13.58 -17.42
N ILE A 66 7.31 12.86 -18.54
CA ILE A 66 6.30 11.83 -18.73
C ILE A 66 6.64 10.66 -17.81
N LEU A 67 5.67 10.25 -16.99
CA LEU A 67 5.84 9.08 -16.15
C LEU A 67 5.41 7.83 -16.94
N HIS A 68 6.40 7.08 -17.40
CA HIS A 68 6.16 5.89 -18.21
C HIS A 68 5.61 4.74 -17.34
N VAL A 69 4.50 4.14 -17.75
CA VAL A 69 3.86 3.03 -17.00
C VAL A 69 4.52 1.71 -17.41
N PRO A 70 5.02 0.88 -16.48
CA PRO A 70 5.85 -0.26 -16.84
C PRO A 70 5.06 -1.51 -17.27
N TYR A 71 3.73 -1.42 -17.37
CA TYR A 71 2.82 -2.48 -17.81
C TYR A 71 1.79 -1.93 -18.80
N PRO A 72 1.23 -2.78 -19.69
CA PRO A 72 0.23 -2.35 -20.66
C PRO A 72 -1.02 -1.75 -19.98
N MET A 73 -1.54 -0.66 -20.56
CA MET A 73 -2.80 -0.02 -20.14
C MET A 73 -3.76 0.04 -21.35
N PRO A 74 -4.44 -1.07 -21.69
CA PRO A 74 -5.31 -1.10 -22.87
C PRO A 74 -6.43 -0.07 -22.79
N GLY A 75 -6.68 0.66 -23.87
CA GLY A 75 -7.76 1.66 -23.94
C GLY A 75 -7.43 3.01 -23.28
N TRP A 76 -6.28 3.15 -22.63
CA TRP A 76 -5.78 4.43 -22.15
C TRP A 76 -5.00 5.16 -23.25
N PRO A 77 -5.13 6.48 -23.37
CA PRO A 77 -4.29 7.25 -24.27
C PRO A 77 -2.83 7.18 -23.80
N GLU A 78 -1.91 7.16 -24.77
CA GLU A 78 -0.49 7.32 -24.48
C GLU A 78 -0.26 8.67 -23.79
N GLN A 79 0.50 8.68 -22.70
CA GLN A 79 0.84 9.93 -22.03
C GLN A 79 1.86 10.68 -22.88
N THR A 80 1.44 11.83 -23.41
CA THR A 80 2.30 12.68 -24.25
C THR A 80 2.85 13.90 -23.51
N GLU A 81 2.38 14.15 -22.29
CA GLU A 81 2.76 15.31 -21.48
C GLU A 81 2.92 14.91 -20.00
N PRO A 82 3.75 15.63 -19.22
CA PRO A 82 3.87 15.42 -17.78
C PRO A 82 2.53 15.60 -17.06
N SER A 83 2.34 14.85 -15.97
CA SER A 83 1.13 15.00 -15.14
C SER A 83 1.23 16.28 -14.30
N PRO A 84 0.18 17.10 -14.22
CA PRO A 84 0.21 18.30 -13.40
C PRO A 84 0.39 17.93 -11.93
N GLN A 85 1.09 18.80 -11.19
CA GLN A 85 1.25 18.60 -9.75
C GLN A 85 -0.08 18.85 -9.03
N GLU A 86 -0.61 17.82 -8.38
CA GLU A 86 -1.86 17.91 -7.62
C GLU A 86 -1.60 18.53 -6.22
N PRO A 87 -2.28 19.63 -5.85
CA PRO A 87 -2.16 20.21 -4.52
C PRO A 87 -2.49 19.19 -3.42
N GLY A 88 -1.72 19.19 -2.32
CA GLY A 88 -1.99 18.31 -1.18
C GLY A 88 -1.47 16.87 -1.31
N ILE A 89 -1.23 16.38 -2.54
CA ILE A 89 -0.70 15.02 -2.78
C ILE A 89 0.83 15.02 -2.60
N PHE A 90 1.28 15.19 -1.36
CA PHE A 90 2.72 15.27 -1.06
C PHE A 90 3.49 13.98 -1.41
N LEU A 91 2.81 12.86 -1.72
CA LEU A 91 3.45 11.66 -2.25
C LEU A 91 4.19 11.91 -3.58
N SER A 92 3.68 12.83 -4.42
CA SER A 92 4.25 13.19 -5.73
C SER A 92 4.96 14.54 -5.72
N MET A 93 5.51 14.94 -4.57
CA MET A 93 6.21 16.21 -4.39
C MET A 93 7.62 15.99 -3.84
N ASP A 94 8.53 16.92 -4.12
CA ASP A 94 9.84 16.98 -3.48
C ASP A 94 9.89 18.13 -2.45
N PRO A 95 10.93 18.24 -1.61
CA PRO A 95 11.18 19.43 -0.81
C PRO A 95 11.30 20.69 -1.69
N PRO A 96 10.82 21.86 -1.21
CA PRO A 96 10.31 22.10 0.14
C PRO A 96 8.83 21.76 0.35
N ASP A 97 8.02 21.62 -0.69
CA ASP A 97 6.55 21.47 -0.56
C ASP A 97 6.14 20.16 0.09
N HIS A 98 6.78 19.04 -0.28
CA HIS A 98 6.60 17.77 0.43
C HIS A 98 6.81 17.96 1.93
N THR A 99 7.92 18.59 2.32
CA THR A 99 8.30 18.78 3.72
C THR A 99 7.30 19.68 4.44
N ARG A 100 6.80 20.74 3.79
CA ARG A 100 5.81 21.66 4.35
C ARG A 100 4.50 20.93 4.67
N LEU A 101 3.94 20.23 3.69
CA LEU A 101 2.66 19.53 3.83
C LEU A 101 2.74 18.34 4.78
N ARG A 102 3.75 17.48 4.61
CA ARG A 102 3.92 16.29 5.45
C ARG A 102 4.12 16.63 6.93
N ARG A 103 4.78 17.76 7.23
CA ARG A 103 4.97 18.22 8.62
C ARG A 103 3.65 18.49 9.33
N LYS A 104 2.63 18.99 8.63
CA LYS A 104 1.29 19.26 9.19
C LYS A 104 0.62 17.97 9.72
N LEU A 105 0.94 16.83 9.12
CA LEU A 105 0.39 15.52 9.52
C LEU A 105 1.27 14.71 10.46
N THR A 106 2.58 14.95 10.47
CA THR A 106 3.54 14.07 11.16
C THR A 106 3.22 13.90 12.65
N GLY A 107 2.70 14.94 13.32
CA GLY A 107 2.28 14.87 14.72
C GLY A 107 1.14 13.87 14.99
N ALA A 108 0.21 13.75 14.04
CA ALA A 108 -0.96 12.86 14.16
C ALA A 108 -0.60 11.38 14.04
N PHE A 109 0.48 11.06 13.33
CA PHE A 109 0.92 9.67 13.08
C PHE A 109 2.16 9.26 13.88
N THR A 110 2.49 10.00 14.95
CA THR A 110 3.59 9.60 15.86
C THR A 110 3.27 8.30 16.60
N VAL A 111 4.30 7.52 16.96
CA VAL A 111 4.15 6.30 17.77
C VAL A 111 3.30 6.54 19.02
N ARG A 112 3.52 7.67 19.70
CA ARG A 112 2.76 8.05 20.90
C ARG A 112 1.27 8.26 20.59
N ARG A 113 0.95 8.98 19.52
CA ARG A 113 -0.46 9.26 19.14
C ARG A 113 -1.14 7.98 18.67
N MET A 114 -0.47 7.17 17.86
CA MET A 114 -0.99 5.88 17.38
C MET A 114 -1.25 4.91 18.54
N LYS A 115 -0.35 4.85 19.53
CA LYS A 115 -0.57 4.07 20.76
C LYS A 115 -1.79 4.55 21.56
N ALA A 116 -2.07 5.85 21.58
CA ALA A 116 -3.25 6.37 22.26
C ALA A 116 -4.58 6.00 21.54
N LEU A 117 -4.51 5.63 20.26
CA LEU A 117 -5.66 5.18 19.46
C LEU A 117 -5.78 3.65 19.40
N GLU A 118 -4.80 2.92 19.94
CA GLU A 118 -4.71 1.45 19.87
C GLU A 118 -5.94 0.77 20.45
N GLU A 119 -6.45 1.22 21.60
CA GLU A 119 -7.67 0.67 22.21
C GLU A 119 -8.90 0.86 21.32
N GLY A 120 -9.03 2.02 20.67
CA GLY A 120 -10.13 2.31 19.74
C GLY A 120 -10.07 1.43 18.49
N ILE A 121 -8.88 1.26 17.92
CA ILE A 121 -8.65 0.39 16.76
C ILE A 121 -8.99 -1.07 17.11
N ILE A 122 -8.52 -1.56 18.27
CA ILE A 122 -8.87 -2.91 18.75
C ILE A 122 -10.38 -3.04 18.90
N ALA A 123 -11.06 -2.03 19.46
CA ALA A 123 -12.52 -2.06 19.60
C ALA A 123 -13.24 -2.09 18.25
N VAL A 124 -12.75 -1.37 17.23
CA VAL A 124 -13.28 -1.45 15.85
C VAL A 124 -13.10 -2.87 15.30
N THR A 125 -11.91 -3.43 15.43
CA THR A 125 -11.61 -4.79 14.98
C THR A 125 -12.48 -5.84 15.68
N GLU A 126 -12.64 -5.77 17.01
CA GLU A 126 -13.49 -6.71 17.76
C GLU A 126 -14.96 -6.63 17.33
N ARG A 127 -15.49 -5.43 17.10
CA ARG A 127 -16.86 -5.28 16.58
C ARG A 127 -17.01 -5.92 15.20
N GLN A 128 -16.03 -5.75 14.32
CA GLN A 128 -16.07 -6.41 13.02
C GLN A 128 -15.95 -7.94 13.13
N LEU A 129 -15.18 -8.45 14.10
CA LEU A 129 -15.11 -9.88 14.38
C LEU A 129 -16.44 -10.41 14.95
N ASP A 130 -17.16 -9.61 15.76
CA ASP A 130 -18.51 -9.96 16.23
C ASP A 130 -19.48 -10.03 15.04
N GLU A 131 -19.47 -9.03 14.14
CA GLU A 131 -20.28 -9.07 12.91
C GLU A 131 -19.96 -10.30 12.04
N LEU A 132 -18.67 -10.62 11.86
CA LEU A 132 -18.22 -11.78 11.11
C LEU A 132 -18.70 -13.11 11.72
N ALA A 133 -18.73 -13.20 13.06
CA ALA A 133 -19.13 -14.41 13.77
C ALA A 133 -20.63 -14.72 13.68
N GLU A 134 -21.47 -13.72 13.41
CA GLU A 134 -22.92 -13.88 13.20
C GLU A 134 -23.27 -14.37 11.78
N LEU A 135 -22.31 -14.33 10.86
CA LEU A 135 -22.51 -14.82 9.50
C LEU A 135 -22.42 -16.34 9.42
N THR A 136 -23.10 -16.92 8.43
CA THR A 136 -23.01 -18.36 8.14
C THR A 136 -21.87 -18.61 7.15
N PRO A 137 -20.83 -19.39 7.52
CA PRO A 137 -19.79 -19.79 6.58
C PRO A 137 -20.33 -20.65 5.42
N PRO A 138 -19.72 -20.58 4.21
CA PRO A 138 -18.52 -19.82 3.90
C PRO A 138 -18.80 -18.32 3.68
N VAL A 139 -17.82 -17.48 4.03
CA VAL A 139 -17.88 -16.03 3.85
C VAL A 139 -16.66 -15.52 3.08
N ASP A 140 -16.79 -14.36 2.44
CA ASP A 140 -15.64 -13.66 1.88
C ASP A 140 -14.98 -12.79 2.95
N LEU A 141 -13.80 -13.20 3.43
CA LEU A 141 -13.07 -12.45 4.45
C LEU A 141 -12.66 -11.04 3.96
N VAL A 142 -12.51 -10.83 2.65
CA VAL A 142 -12.18 -9.51 2.11
C VAL A 142 -13.32 -8.53 2.38
N ALA A 143 -14.53 -8.88 1.96
CA ALA A 143 -15.71 -8.05 2.11
C ALA A 143 -16.17 -7.89 3.56
N GLU A 144 -16.11 -8.97 4.35
CA GLU A 144 -16.72 -8.99 5.69
C GLU A 144 -15.76 -8.59 6.82
N PHE A 145 -14.45 -8.48 6.54
CA PHE A 145 -13.47 -8.15 7.57
C PHE A 145 -12.30 -7.29 7.09
N ALA A 146 -11.59 -7.73 6.05
CA ALA A 146 -10.33 -7.08 5.65
C ALA A 146 -10.53 -5.67 5.10
N LEU A 147 -11.62 -5.41 4.35
CA LEU A 147 -11.99 -4.07 3.89
C LEU A 147 -12.65 -3.23 5.00
N PRO A 148 -13.66 -3.73 5.74
CA PRO A 148 -14.33 -2.93 6.77
C PRO A 148 -13.39 -2.39 7.86
N VAL A 149 -12.49 -3.20 8.41
CA VAL A 149 -11.63 -2.78 9.54
C VAL A 149 -10.84 -1.50 9.25
N PRO A 150 -9.96 -1.44 8.23
CA PRO A 150 -9.18 -0.24 7.95
C PRO A 150 -10.06 0.91 7.44
N SER A 151 -11.15 0.61 6.74
CA SER A 151 -12.12 1.64 6.31
C SER A 151 -12.73 2.38 7.50
N LEU A 152 -13.16 1.64 8.52
CA LEU A 152 -13.74 2.22 9.73
C LEU A 152 -12.72 3.04 10.51
N VAL A 153 -11.50 2.50 10.68
CA VAL A 153 -10.43 3.17 11.40
C VAL A 153 -10.03 4.48 10.73
N ILE A 154 -9.82 4.49 9.40
CA ILE A 154 -9.42 5.72 8.69
C ILE A 154 -10.56 6.74 8.65
N CYS A 155 -11.81 6.30 8.48
CA CYS A 155 -12.97 7.19 8.52
C CYS A 155 -13.13 7.86 9.89
N GLU A 156 -12.98 7.10 10.99
CA GLU A 156 -13.00 7.64 12.35
C GLU A 156 -11.86 8.65 12.57
N LEU A 157 -10.64 8.30 12.17
CA LEU A 157 -9.47 9.19 12.31
C LEU A 157 -9.63 10.52 11.54
N LEU A 158 -10.17 10.45 10.32
CA LEU A 158 -10.39 11.62 9.47
C LEU A 158 -11.68 12.38 9.81
N GLY A 159 -12.58 11.80 10.60
CA GLY A 159 -13.90 12.39 10.88
C GLY A 159 -14.84 12.34 9.68
N VAL A 160 -14.69 11.33 8.82
CA VAL A 160 -15.60 11.03 7.70
C VAL A 160 -16.86 10.36 8.28
N PRO A 161 -18.06 10.90 8.00
CA PRO A 161 -19.31 10.28 8.44
C PRO A 161 -19.46 8.83 8.00
N TYR A 162 -19.82 7.96 8.93
CA TYR A 162 -19.99 6.53 8.68
C TYR A 162 -20.98 6.21 7.55
N ALA A 163 -22.03 7.01 7.40
CA ALA A 163 -23.06 6.82 6.37
C ALA A 163 -22.51 6.89 4.93
N ASP A 164 -21.37 7.56 4.73
CA ASP A 164 -20.77 7.78 3.41
C ASP A 164 -19.74 6.72 3.02
N ARG A 165 -19.44 5.78 3.94
CA ARG A 165 -18.36 4.79 3.78
C ARG A 165 -18.50 3.94 2.51
N GLU A 166 -19.72 3.50 2.19
CA GLU A 166 -19.98 2.60 1.07
C GLU A 166 -19.66 3.30 -0.26
N THR A 167 -20.09 4.56 -0.37
CA THR A 167 -19.81 5.39 -1.54
C THR A 167 -18.31 5.62 -1.70
N PHE A 168 -17.59 5.84 -0.60
CA PHE A 168 -16.14 5.94 -0.64
C PHE A 168 -15.48 4.62 -1.08
N GLN A 169 -15.85 3.49 -0.47
CA GLN A 169 -15.29 2.18 -0.78
C GLN A 169 -15.41 1.87 -2.28
N VAL A 170 -16.61 1.98 -2.85
CA VAL A 170 -16.87 1.71 -4.26
C VAL A 170 -16.00 2.58 -5.18
N ASN A 171 -15.92 3.88 -4.92
CA ASN A 171 -15.11 4.77 -5.76
C ASN A 171 -13.61 4.57 -5.55
N SER A 172 -13.17 4.21 -4.34
CA SER A 172 -11.76 3.96 -4.01
C SER A 172 -11.25 2.70 -4.71
N SER A 173 -12.05 1.64 -4.76
CA SER A 173 -11.67 0.40 -5.45
C SER A 173 -11.56 0.60 -6.96
N LYS A 174 -12.51 1.32 -7.58
CA LYS A 174 -12.42 1.73 -9.00
C LYS A 174 -11.13 2.49 -9.33
N MET A 175 -10.61 3.28 -8.39
CA MET A 175 -9.35 4.01 -8.56
C MET A 175 -8.12 3.09 -8.64
N MET A 176 -8.19 1.93 -7.98
CA MET A 176 -7.08 0.98 -7.87
C MET A 176 -7.05 -0.04 -9.02
N GLU A 177 -8.16 -0.18 -9.76
CA GLU A 177 -8.24 -1.03 -10.96
C GLU A 177 -7.32 -0.51 -12.08
N ARG A 178 -6.55 -1.44 -12.69
CA ARG A 178 -5.71 -1.18 -13.87
C ARG A 178 -6.52 -1.26 -15.15
N GLU A 179 -7.43 -2.22 -15.25
CA GLU A 179 -8.26 -2.50 -16.43
C GLU A 179 -9.64 -1.83 -16.36
N ILE A 180 -9.67 -0.54 -16.01
CA ILE A 180 -10.89 0.29 -15.98
C ILE A 180 -10.83 1.34 -17.08
N SER A 181 -11.99 1.72 -17.61
CA SER A 181 -12.08 2.82 -18.59
C SER A 181 -11.60 4.14 -17.97
N LEU A 182 -10.96 4.99 -18.77
CA LEU A 182 -10.55 6.32 -18.32
C LEU A 182 -11.75 7.15 -17.82
N GLU A 183 -12.90 7.03 -18.49
CA GLU A 183 -14.13 7.72 -18.13
C GLU A 183 -14.61 7.32 -16.73
N ASP A 184 -14.74 6.01 -16.45
CA ASP A 184 -15.19 5.51 -15.15
C ASP A 184 -14.22 5.86 -14.04
N LYS A 185 -12.91 5.81 -14.32
CA LYS A 185 -11.88 6.19 -13.34
C LYS A 185 -11.93 7.67 -13.02
N MET A 186 -12.09 8.53 -14.02
CA MET A 186 -12.25 9.97 -13.83
C MET A 186 -13.56 10.32 -13.12
N ALA A 187 -14.65 9.57 -13.35
CA ALA A 187 -15.91 9.73 -12.64
C ALA A 187 -15.74 9.40 -11.15
N ALA A 188 -15.09 8.27 -10.82
CA ALA A 188 -14.78 7.90 -9.44
C ALA A 188 -13.85 8.92 -8.76
N TYR A 189 -12.84 9.41 -9.47
CA TYR A 189 -11.93 10.47 -8.99
C TYR A 189 -12.72 11.73 -8.63
N THR A 190 -13.55 12.20 -9.56
CA THR A 190 -14.36 13.40 -9.39
C THR A 190 -15.32 13.25 -8.22
N ALA A 191 -16.00 12.11 -8.09
CA ALA A 191 -16.92 11.85 -6.99
C ALA A 191 -16.24 11.96 -5.62
N ILE A 192 -15.05 11.36 -5.45
CA ILE A 192 -14.31 11.43 -4.19
C ILE A 192 -13.82 12.86 -3.94
N TYR A 193 -13.24 13.53 -4.94
CA TYR A 193 -12.72 14.89 -4.77
C TYR A 193 -13.82 15.90 -4.44
N THR A 194 -14.99 15.80 -5.08
CA THR A 194 -16.15 16.64 -4.76
C THR A 194 -16.62 16.41 -3.32
N TYR A 195 -16.77 15.15 -2.91
CA TYR A 195 -17.15 14.81 -1.53
C TYR A 195 -16.16 15.37 -0.51
N LEU A 196 -14.86 15.17 -0.74
CA LEU A 196 -13.83 15.66 0.16
C LEU A 196 -13.77 17.19 0.20
N ALA A 197 -14.03 17.87 -0.92
CA ALA A 197 -14.12 19.33 -0.96
C ALA A 197 -15.25 19.86 -0.07
N ASP A 198 -16.42 19.24 -0.14
CA ASP A 198 -17.56 19.59 0.72
C ASP A 198 -17.24 19.31 2.19
N LEU A 199 -16.64 18.13 2.48
CA LEU A 199 -16.27 17.73 3.82
C LEU A 199 -15.25 18.70 4.45
N VAL A 200 -14.13 18.99 3.78
CA VAL A 200 -13.11 19.88 4.36
C VAL A 200 -13.62 21.32 4.50
N THR A 201 -14.51 21.76 3.61
CA THR A 201 -15.16 23.07 3.73
C THR A 201 -16.07 23.11 4.96
N ALA A 202 -16.87 22.06 5.18
CA ALA A 202 -17.70 21.93 6.37
C ALA A 202 -16.86 21.88 7.66
N LYS A 203 -15.79 21.06 7.69
CA LYS A 203 -14.86 20.96 8.84
C LYS A 203 -14.15 22.29 9.14
N ARG A 204 -13.89 23.12 8.13
CA ARG A 204 -13.32 24.46 8.32
C ARG A 204 -14.33 25.43 8.94
N ALA A 205 -15.59 25.36 8.52
CA ALA A 205 -16.65 26.21 9.06
C ALA A 205 -17.07 25.78 10.47
N GLU A 206 -17.17 24.47 10.71
CA GLU A 206 -17.63 23.84 11.94
C GLU A 206 -16.68 22.70 12.37
N PRO A 207 -15.55 23.04 13.03
CA PRO A 207 -14.56 22.04 13.41
C PRO A 207 -15.08 21.07 14.49
N ALA A 208 -14.71 19.79 14.36
CA ALA A 208 -14.95 18.73 15.35
C ALA A 208 -13.60 18.24 15.95
N ASP A 209 -13.64 17.10 16.65
CA ASP A 209 -12.47 16.44 17.25
C ASP A 209 -11.98 15.31 16.33
N ASP A 210 -11.41 15.68 15.18
CA ASP A 210 -10.87 14.76 14.18
C ASP A 210 -9.71 15.40 13.38
N LEU A 211 -8.95 14.57 12.66
CA LEU A 211 -7.74 15.01 11.97
C LEU A 211 -8.03 16.04 10.87
N LEU A 212 -9.15 15.91 10.15
CA LEU A 212 -9.49 16.89 9.11
C LEU A 212 -9.86 18.25 9.70
N SER A 213 -10.53 18.27 10.85
CA SER A 213 -10.78 19.51 11.61
C SER A 213 -9.48 20.16 12.07
N ASP A 214 -8.53 19.38 12.57
CA ASP A 214 -7.21 19.88 12.99
C ASP A 214 -6.44 20.51 11.81
N LEU A 215 -6.46 19.88 10.64
CA LEU A 215 -5.85 20.42 9.43
C LEU A 215 -6.61 21.64 8.90
N ALA A 216 -7.95 21.62 8.94
CA ALA A 216 -8.79 22.68 8.42
C ALA A 216 -8.61 24.01 9.18
N ARG A 217 -8.20 23.96 10.46
CA ARG A 217 -7.85 25.13 11.28
C ARG A 217 -6.53 25.80 10.87
N ASP A 218 -5.69 25.13 10.08
CA ASP A 218 -4.44 25.69 9.62
C ASP A 218 -4.68 26.64 8.43
N GLU A 219 -4.50 27.94 8.67
CA GLU A 219 -4.69 28.98 7.65
C GLU A 219 -3.63 28.93 6.54
N ASP A 220 -2.49 28.26 6.75
CA ASP A 220 -1.47 28.06 5.70
C ASP A 220 -1.89 27.01 4.67
N LEU A 221 -2.96 26.25 4.93
CA LEU A 221 -3.48 25.22 4.02
C LEU A 221 -4.65 25.75 3.20
N SER A 222 -4.47 25.77 1.88
CA SER A 222 -5.55 26.04 0.94
C SER A 222 -6.56 24.89 0.90
N ILE A 223 -7.79 25.17 0.44
CA ILE A 223 -8.81 24.13 0.27
C ILE A 223 -8.32 23.00 -0.67
N PRO A 224 -7.72 23.27 -1.85
CA PRO A 224 -7.19 22.20 -2.70
C PRO A 224 -6.13 21.33 -2.01
N GLU A 225 -5.26 21.90 -1.19
CA GLU A 225 -4.28 21.12 -0.42
C GLU A 225 -4.96 20.24 0.63
N LEU A 226 -5.97 20.74 1.33
CA LEU A 226 -6.74 19.95 2.28
C LEU A 226 -7.45 18.79 1.59
N VAL A 227 -8.06 19.03 0.43
CA VAL A 227 -8.73 17.98 -0.36
C VAL A 227 -7.72 16.90 -0.78
N GLY A 228 -6.58 17.29 -1.35
CA GLY A 228 -5.55 16.33 -1.77
C GLY A 228 -4.97 15.55 -0.58
N MET A 229 -4.68 16.22 0.54
CA MET A 229 -4.21 15.53 1.76
C MET A 229 -5.25 14.54 2.29
N SER A 230 -6.53 14.90 2.27
CA SER A 230 -7.63 14.02 2.68
C SER A 230 -7.74 12.81 1.77
N PHE A 231 -7.67 13.03 0.44
CA PHE A 231 -7.71 11.99 -0.57
C PHE A 231 -6.57 10.99 -0.39
N LEU A 232 -5.34 11.50 -0.23
CA LEU A 232 -4.15 10.68 -0.02
C LEU A 232 -4.27 9.80 1.24
N LEU A 233 -4.68 10.38 2.37
CA LEU A 233 -4.82 9.62 3.63
C LEU A 233 -5.89 8.54 3.54
N LEU A 234 -7.03 8.90 2.95
CA LEU A 234 -8.18 8.03 2.85
C LEU A 234 -7.91 6.84 1.92
N LEU A 235 -7.30 7.09 0.76
CA LEU A 235 -6.93 6.03 -0.18
C LEU A 235 -5.79 5.15 0.35
N ALA A 236 -4.74 5.75 0.91
CA ALA A 236 -3.58 5.01 1.41
C ALA A 236 -3.91 4.17 2.65
N GLY A 237 -4.78 4.65 3.53
CA GLY A 237 -5.17 3.97 4.77
C GLY A 237 -6.18 2.84 4.58
N HIS A 238 -6.88 2.79 3.45
CA HIS A 238 -7.94 1.82 3.21
C HIS A 238 -7.41 0.53 2.52
N GLU A 239 -7.00 0.65 1.26
CA GLU A 239 -6.73 -0.52 0.40
C GLU A 239 -5.45 -1.27 0.81
N THR A 240 -4.44 -0.59 1.33
CA THR A 240 -3.14 -1.23 1.64
C THR A 240 -3.24 -2.18 2.84
N THR A 241 -3.83 -1.73 3.95
CA THR A 241 -4.06 -2.57 5.14
C THR A 241 -5.03 -3.70 4.83
N ALA A 242 -6.10 -3.44 4.06
CA ALA A 242 -7.07 -4.47 3.68
C ALA A 242 -6.40 -5.62 2.91
N ASN A 243 -5.58 -5.28 1.91
CA ASN A 243 -4.85 -6.28 1.14
C ASN A 243 -3.82 -7.02 2.00
N MET A 244 -3.15 -6.35 2.94
CA MET A 244 -2.24 -7.02 3.88
C MET A 244 -2.97 -8.00 4.80
N LEU A 245 -4.16 -7.65 5.31
CA LEU A 245 -4.96 -8.54 6.16
C LEU A 245 -5.45 -9.77 5.38
N ALA A 246 -6.01 -9.57 4.19
CA ALA A 246 -6.54 -10.65 3.37
C ALA A 246 -5.41 -11.56 2.84
N LEU A 247 -4.40 -10.98 2.19
CA LEU A 247 -3.28 -11.74 1.64
C LEU A 247 -2.42 -12.37 2.74
N GLY A 248 -2.27 -11.71 3.88
CA GLY A 248 -1.60 -12.27 5.05
C GLY A 248 -2.35 -13.44 5.67
N THR A 249 -3.68 -13.36 5.73
CA THR A 249 -4.49 -14.51 6.18
C THR A 249 -4.35 -15.67 5.19
N PHE A 250 -4.43 -15.40 3.88
CA PHE A 250 -4.22 -16.42 2.86
C PHE A 250 -2.83 -17.08 2.99
N ALA A 251 -1.77 -16.28 3.12
CA ALA A 251 -0.42 -16.78 3.30
C ALA A 251 -0.29 -17.65 4.56
N LEU A 252 -0.87 -17.24 5.69
CA LEU A 252 -0.84 -18.05 6.91
C LEU A 252 -1.62 -19.37 6.76
N LEU A 253 -2.78 -19.36 6.09
CA LEU A 253 -3.56 -20.59 5.83
C LEU A 253 -2.80 -21.59 4.95
N GLU A 254 -1.98 -21.11 4.01
CA GLU A 254 -1.09 -21.93 3.19
C GLU A 254 0.19 -22.38 3.92
N HIS A 255 0.45 -21.87 5.13
CA HIS A 255 1.62 -22.22 5.95
C HIS A 255 1.16 -22.68 7.35
N PRO A 256 0.52 -23.85 7.47
CA PRO A 256 -0.13 -24.31 8.70
C PRO A 256 0.81 -24.38 9.90
N ASP A 257 2.10 -24.68 9.70
CA ASP A 257 3.10 -24.73 10.78
C ASP A 257 3.35 -23.32 11.37
N GLN A 258 3.46 -22.31 10.51
CA GLN A 258 3.62 -20.90 10.90
C GLN A 258 2.35 -20.40 11.61
N LEU A 259 1.18 -20.73 11.07
CA LEU A 259 -0.12 -20.42 11.66
C LEU A 259 -0.31 -21.06 13.04
N ALA A 260 0.10 -22.33 13.21
CA ALA A 260 0.04 -23.03 14.49
C ALA A 260 0.97 -22.38 15.54
N ALA A 261 2.16 -21.91 15.12
CA ALA A 261 3.06 -21.17 16.00
C ALA A 261 2.41 -19.88 16.51
N LEU A 262 1.72 -19.12 15.64
CA LEU A 262 1.01 -17.90 16.05
C LEU A 262 -0.17 -18.17 16.99
N ARG A 263 -0.94 -19.24 16.76
CA ARG A 263 -2.05 -19.65 17.65
C ARG A 263 -1.56 -20.05 19.04
N THR A 264 -0.42 -20.74 19.13
CA THR A 264 0.14 -21.23 20.40
C THR A 264 0.96 -20.17 21.15
N ALA A 265 1.53 -19.20 20.42
CA ALA A 265 2.34 -18.13 20.97
C ALA A 265 1.95 -16.76 20.39
N PRO A 266 0.81 -16.17 20.83
CA PRO A 266 0.33 -14.87 20.33
C PRO A 266 1.34 -13.72 20.50
N GLN A 267 2.29 -13.83 21.43
CA GLN A 267 3.39 -12.87 21.58
C GLN A 267 4.31 -12.78 20.35
N LEU A 268 4.20 -13.70 19.39
CA LEU A 268 4.92 -13.66 18.11
C LEU A 268 4.27 -12.73 17.08
N ILE A 269 2.99 -12.38 17.25
CA ILE A 269 2.22 -11.59 16.28
C ILE A 269 2.92 -10.28 15.86
N PRO A 270 3.55 -9.49 16.76
CA PRO A 270 4.25 -8.27 16.34
C PRO A 270 5.39 -8.51 15.34
N ASP A 271 6.18 -9.58 15.52
CA ASP A 271 7.27 -9.91 14.59
C ASP A 271 6.73 -10.59 13.32
N ALA A 272 5.67 -11.39 13.45
CA ALA A 272 4.97 -11.98 12.33
C ALA A 272 4.38 -10.92 11.39
N VAL A 273 3.86 -9.81 11.93
CA VAL A 273 3.39 -8.67 11.13
C VAL A 273 4.53 -8.05 10.32
N GLU A 274 5.71 -7.85 10.91
CA GLU A 274 6.88 -7.35 10.15
C GLU A 274 7.31 -8.35 9.07
N GLU A 275 7.25 -9.65 9.34
CA GLU A 275 7.56 -10.68 8.35
C GLU A 275 6.54 -10.70 7.21
N LEU A 276 5.23 -10.65 7.51
CA LEU A 276 4.19 -10.60 6.48
C LEU A 276 4.32 -9.34 5.64
N LEU A 277 4.61 -8.19 6.25
CA LEU A 277 4.89 -6.95 5.52
C LEU A 277 6.05 -7.14 4.54
N ARG A 278 7.18 -7.69 4.99
CA ARG A 278 8.34 -8.00 4.14
C ARG A 278 7.96 -8.98 3.03
N TYR A 279 7.37 -10.10 3.39
CA TYR A 279 7.12 -11.23 2.50
C TYR A 279 6.09 -10.92 1.42
N LEU A 280 5.04 -10.18 1.74
CA LEU A 280 3.95 -9.95 0.80
C LEU A 280 4.17 -8.71 -0.05
N THR A 281 4.70 -7.64 0.58
CA THR A 281 4.97 -6.34 -0.04
C THR A 281 3.89 -5.92 -1.04
N VAL A 282 2.67 -5.70 -0.56
CA VAL A 282 1.49 -5.46 -1.42
C VAL A 282 1.60 -4.21 -2.30
N ALA A 283 2.33 -3.20 -1.85
CA ALA A 283 2.84 -2.10 -2.68
C ALA A 283 4.23 -2.50 -3.18
N ASP A 284 4.28 -3.15 -4.34
CA ASP A 284 5.45 -3.89 -4.83
C ASP A 284 6.48 -3.02 -5.55
N VAL A 285 6.06 -1.93 -6.18
CA VAL A 285 6.93 -0.98 -6.87
C VAL A 285 6.60 0.48 -6.56
N PHE A 286 7.62 1.34 -6.50
CA PHE A 286 7.49 2.80 -6.53
C PHE A 286 8.17 3.38 -7.76
N PHE A 287 7.72 4.56 -8.15
CA PHE A 287 8.25 5.27 -9.31
C PHE A 287 9.07 6.48 -8.89
N ARG A 288 10.14 6.73 -9.64
CA ARG A 288 10.96 7.93 -9.54
C ARG A 288 11.33 8.45 -10.91
N TYR A 289 11.65 9.73 -10.96
CA TYR A 289 12.19 10.40 -12.13
C TYR A 289 13.62 10.85 -11.83
N ALA A 290 14.57 10.53 -12.71
CA ALA A 290 15.94 11.01 -12.57
C ALA A 290 16.01 12.51 -12.92
N ALA A 291 16.14 13.37 -11.90
CA ALA A 291 16.14 14.82 -12.08
C ALA A 291 17.43 15.36 -12.74
N GLU A 292 18.51 14.56 -12.71
CA GLU A 292 19.82 14.81 -13.32
C GLU A 292 20.47 13.48 -13.76
N ASP A 293 21.64 13.53 -14.38
CA ASP A 293 22.46 12.34 -14.66
C ASP A 293 22.98 11.74 -13.33
N ILE A 294 22.72 10.45 -13.09
CA ILE A 294 23.09 9.76 -11.84
C ILE A 294 23.95 8.54 -12.15
N GLU A 295 25.16 8.48 -11.59
CA GLU A 295 25.92 7.23 -11.46
C GLU A 295 25.41 6.46 -10.24
N PHE A 296 24.87 5.26 -10.47
CA PHE A 296 24.18 4.48 -9.44
C PHE A 296 24.48 2.99 -9.58
N PHE A 297 25.15 2.39 -8.58
CA PHE A 297 25.49 0.95 -8.56
C PHE A 297 26.16 0.44 -9.85
N GLY A 298 27.04 1.24 -10.45
CA GLY A 298 27.79 0.88 -11.67
C GLY A 298 27.08 1.20 -12.98
N GLU A 299 25.82 1.67 -12.91
CA GLU A 299 25.05 2.09 -14.08
C GLU A 299 25.00 3.62 -14.16
N LYS A 300 24.89 4.18 -15.38
CA LYS A 300 24.67 5.61 -15.62
C LYS A 300 23.21 5.83 -16.01
N ILE A 301 22.42 6.38 -15.10
CA ILE A 301 21.00 6.72 -15.30
C ILE A 301 20.92 8.16 -15.84
N PRO A 302 20.52 8.38 -17.11
CA PRO A 302 20.42 9.72 -17.66
C PRO A 302 19.29 10.53 -17.01
N GLN A 303 19.47 11.85 -16.96
CA GLN A 303 18.38 12.79 -16.66
C GLN A 303 17.17 12.47 -17.55
N GLY A 304 15.97 12.50 -16.96
CA GLY A 304 14.74 12.23 -17.69
C GLY A 304 14.26 10.78 -17.65
N SER A 305 15.06 9.88 -17.09
CA SER A 305 14.69 8.47 -17.01
C SER A 305 13.59 8.24 -15.96
N THR A 306 12.56 7.46 -16.33
CA THR A 306 11.70 6.78 -15.35
C THR A 306 12.46 5.62 -14.71
N VAL A 307 12.45 5.57 -13.39
CA VAL A 307 13.12 4.57 -12.55
C VAL A 307 12.07 3.87 -11.68
N VAL A 308 11.91 2.57 -11.87
CA VAL A 308 11.03 1.71 -11.07
C VAL A 308 11.85 1.08 -9.94
N LEU A 309 11.42 1.28 -8.70
CA LEU A 309 12.02 0.74 -7.50
C LEU A 309 11.18 -0.45 -7.01
N SER A 310 11.67 -1.67 -7.18
CA SER A 310 10.95 -2.86 -6.71
C SER A 310 11.22 -3.13 -5.24
N LEU A 311 10.28 -2.71 -4.39
CA LEU A 311 10.32 -2.98 -2.96
C LEU A 311 10.15 -4.47 -2.70
N LEU A 312 9.31 -5.15 -3.49
CA LEU A 312 9.13 -6.59 -3.42
C LEU A 312 10.45 -7.33 -3.69
N ALA A 313 11.18 -6.96 -4.75
CA ALA A 313 12.47 -7.57 -5.05
C ALA A 313 13.50 -7.34 -3.93
N GLY A 314 13.55 -6.11 -3.38
CA GLY A 314 14.44 -5.76 -2.28
C GLY A 314 14.10 -6.48 -0.97
N ASN A 315 12.81 -6.68 -0.69
CA ASN A 315 12.35 -7.46 0.48
C ASN A 315 12.58 -8.96 0.32
N HIS A 316 12.86 -9.42 -0.90
CA HIS A 316 13.25 -10.78 -1.23
C HIS A 316 14.73 -10.93 -1.58
N ASP A 317 15.56 -9.95 -1.24
CA ASP A 317 16.99 -9.98 -1.54
C ASP A 317 17.75 -10.93 -0.59
N PRO A 318 18.40 -12.00 -1.10
CA PRO A 318 19.16 -12.93 -0.27
C PRO A 318 20.41 -12.31 0.36
N GLU A 319 20.92 -11.17 -0.13
CA GLU A 319 22.01 -10.44 0.53
C GLU A 319 21.56 -9.79 1.84
N ARG A 320 20.25 -9.56 2.01
CA ARG A 320 19.65 -8.94 3.19
C ARG A 320 18.88 -9.93 4.08
N PHE A 321 18.11 -10.83 3.48
CA PHE A 321 17.23 -11.74 4.18
C PHE A 321 17.56 -13.19 3.79
N ASP A 322 18.01 -13.99 4.75
CA ASP A 322 18.32 -15.41 4.51
C ASP A 322 17.05 -16.19 4.13
N HIS A 323 17.12 -17.06 3.13
CA HIS A 323 15.95 -17.75 2.55
C HIS A 323 14.74 -16.82 2.35
N PRO A 324 14.86 -15.77 1.51
CA PRO A 324 13.92 -14.65 1.48
C PRO A 324 12.51 -15.04 1.01
N ASP A 325 12.41 -16.09 0.21
CA ASP A 325 11.16 -16.60 -0.37
C ASP A 325 10.38 -17.53 0.57
N THR A 326 10.88 -17.76 1.78
CA THR A 326 10.21 -18.55 2.83
C THR A 326 9.60 -17.63 3.88
N LEU A 327 8.30 -17.84 4.17
CA LEU A 327 7.62 -17.21 5.29
C LEU A 327 8.12 -17.79 6.61
N ASP A 328 8.71 -16.95 7.47
CA ASP A 328 9.15 -17.32 8.81
C ASP A 328 8.67 -16.30 9.86
N VAL A 329 7.61 -16.63 10.61
CA VAL A 329 7.03 -15.72 11.62
C VAL A 329 7.94 -15.48 12.83
N HIS A 330 9.04 -16.23 12.94
CA HIS A 330 10.06 -16.02 13.95
C HIS A 330 11.15 -15.03 13.50
N ARG A 331 11.23 -14.73 12.19
CA ARG A 331 12.23 -13.81 11.63
C ARG A 331 12.08 -12.42 12.21
N LYS A 332 13.21 -11.81 12.57
CA LYS A 332 13.26 -10.38 12.91
C LYS A 332 13.37 -9.54 11.64
N ALA A 333 12.26 -9.38 10.91
CA ALA A 333 12.19 -8.74 9.59
C ALA A 333 12.32 -7.19 9.60
N ARG A 334 12.78 -6.58 10.70
CA ARG A 334 12.90 -5.11 10.81
C ARG A 334 13.84 -4.54 9.74
N GLY A 335 13.46 -3.38 9.21
CA GLY A 335 14.18 -2.73 8.14
C GLY A 335 13.80 -3.23 6.74
N HIS A 336 12.76 -4.04 6.61
CA HIS A 336 12.09 -4.25 5.33
C HIS A 336 11.64 -2.91 4.70
N LEU A 337 11.47 -2.92 3.39
CA LEU A 337 11.18 -1.76 2.54
C LEU A 337 9.69 -1.59 2.25
N THR A 338 8.78 -2.42 2.76
CA THR A 338 7.33 -2.34 2.44
C THR A 338 6.72 -0.97 2.70
N PHE A 339 7.25 -0.24 3.68
CA PHE A 339 6.84 1.13 3.98
C PHE A 339 7.67 2.19 3.25
N GLY A 340 8.47 1.82 2.26
CA GLY A 340 9.47 2.69 1.65
C GLY A 340 10.59 3.09 2.61
N HIS A 341 11.37 4.09 2.19
CA HIS A 341 12.47 4.67 2.95
C HIS A 341 12.62 6.15 2.60
N GLY A 342 13.46 6.87 3.35
CA GLY A 342 13.70 8.29 3.12
C GLY A 342 12.51 9.19 3.47
N ILE A 343 12.46 10.37 2.85
CA ILE A 343 11.47 11.42 3.17
C ILE A 343 10.03 10.98 2.87
N HIS A 344 9.84 10.02 1.95
CA HIS A 344 8.54 9.48 1.54
C HIS A 344 8.16 8.20 2.28
N GLN A 345 8.92 7.73 3.29
CA GLN A 345 8.55 6.56 4.08
C GLN A 345 7.09 6.67 4.56
N CYS A 346 6.33 5.58 4.59
CA CYS A 346 4.90 5.59 4.88
C CYS A 346 4.60 6.34 6.19
N LEU A 347 3.72 7.35 6.09
CA LEU A 347 3.26 8.15 7.23
C LEU A 347 2.42 7.28 8.19
N GLY A 348 1.52 6.46 7.64
CA GLY A 348 0.60 5.59 8.38
C GLY A 348 1.20 4.27 8.87
N GLN A 349 2.53 4.07 8.77
CA GLN A 349 3.15 2.77 9.04
C GLN A 349 2.94 2.21 10.46
N GLN A 350 2.66 3.08 11.43
CA GLN A 350 2.36 2.65 12.81
C GLN A 350 0.88 2.29 12.96
N LEU A 351 -0.01 2.99 12.27
CA LEU A 351 -1.43 2.65 12.19
C LEU A 351 -1.61 1.26 11.58
N ALA A 352 -1.03 1.02 10.41
CA ALA A 352 -1.09 -0.27 9.72
C ALA A 352 -0.60 -1.43 10.59
N ARG A 353 0.49 -1.23 11.36
CA ARG A 353 0.99 -2.24 12.31
C ARG A 353 0.01 -2.52 13.44
N ILE A 354 -0.68 -1.51 13.96
CA ILE A 354 -1.68 -1.71 15.00
C ILE A 354 -2.87 -2.49 14.43
N GLU A 355 -3.40 -2.06 13.29
CA GLU A 355 -4.53 -2.71 12.61
C GLU A 355 -4.22 -4.17 12.25
N MET A 356 -3.04 -4.44 11.67
CA MET A 356 -2.63 -5.80 11.33
C MET A 356 -2.45 -6.69 12.56
N ARG A 357 -1.87 -6.17 13.66
CA ARG A 357 -1.74 -6.94 14.91
C ARG A 357 -3.12 -7.27 15.49
N ALA A 358 -3.99 -6.28 15.63
CA ALA A 358 -5.35 -6.46 16.11
C ALA A 358 -6.12 -7.46 15.22
N GLY A 359 -5.98 -7.31 13.89
CA GLY A 359 -6.67 -8.15 12.92
C GLY A 359 -6.24 -9.61 12.98
N PHE A 360 -4.93 -9.89 12.90
CA PHE A 360 -4.44 -11.27 12.98
C PHE A 360 -4.65 -11.90 14.36
N GLU A 361 -4.34 -11.18 15.44
CA GLU A 361 -4.57 -11.70 16.79
C GLU A 361 -6.06 -12.02 17.03
N GLY A 362 -6.94 -11.11 16.62
CA GLY A 362 -8.38 -11.28 16.73
C GLY A 362 -8.90 -12.44 15.90
N LEU A 363 -8.55 -12.52 14.61
CA LEU A 363 -8.95 -13.63 13.73
C LEU A 363 -8.52 -14.99 14.27
N LEU A 364 -7.24 -15.12 14.65
CA LEU A 364 -6.68 -16.40 15.12
C LEU A 364 -7.26 -16.85 16.45
N ARG A 365 -7.61 -15.90 17.32
CA ARG A 365 -8.24 -16.16 18.62
C ARG A 365 -9.71 -16.52 18.49
N ARG A 366 -10.47 -15.80 17.65
CA ARG A 366 -11.93 -15.97 17.48
C ARG A 366 -12.27 -17.17 16.60
N PHE A 367 -11.48 -17.43 15.58
CA PHE A 367 -11.72 -18.48 14.58
C PHE A 367 -10.53 -19.47 14.56
N PRO A 368 -10.36 -20.29 15.62
CA PRO A 368 -9.22 -21.22 15.74
C PRO A 368 -9.23 -22.34 14.69
N THR A 369 -10.37 -22.58 14.04
CA THR A 369 -10.55 -23.55 12.95
C THR A 369 -10.66 -22.89 11.57
N LEU A 370 -10.37 -21.58 11.45
CA LEU A 370 -10.40 -20.85 10.18
C LEU A 370 -9.54 -21.56 9.12
N GLN A 371 -10.13 -21.77 7.95
CA GLN A 371 -9.51 -22.37 6.77
C GLN A 371 -10.13 -21.83 5.47
N LEU A 372 -9.49 -22.07 4.34
CA LEU A 372 -10.05 -21.74 3.02
C LEU A 372 -11.30 -22.58 2.74
N ALA A 373 -12.34 -21.96 2.20
CA ALA A 373 -13.54 -22.65 1.73
C ALA A 373 -13.42 -23.16 0.27
N VAL A 374 -12.32 -22.81 -0.40
CA VAL A 374 -12.00 -23.18 -1.80
C VAL A 374 -10.57 -23.71 -1.87
N ALA A 375 -10.20 -24.37 -2.97
CA ALA A 375 -8.80 -24.74 -3.16
C ALA A 375 -7.92 -23.49 -3.30
N PRO A 376 -6.65 -23.51 -2.85
CA PRO A 376 -5.79 -22.32 -2.90
C PRO A 376 -5.63 -21.71 -4.30
N GLY A 377 -5.59 -22.55 -5.34
CA GLY A 377 -5.51 -22.11 -6.74
C GLY A 377 -6.79 -21.47 -7.30
N GLU A 378 -7.90 -21.52 -6.56
CA GLU A 378 -9.17 -20.86 -6.94
C GLU A 378 -9.28 -19.45 -6.34
N VAL A 379 -8.38 -19.07 -5.42
CA VAL A 379 -8.32 -17.73 -4.86
C VAL A 379 -7.88 -16.75 -5.94
N LYS A 380 -8.77 -15.81 -6.31
CA LYS A 380 -8.51 -14.82 -7.34
C LYS A 380 -7.59 -13.72 -6.81
N LEU A 381 -6.39 -13.64 -7.38
CA LEU A 381 -5.37 -12.64 -7.02
C LEU A 381 -5.65 -11.31 -7.75
N ARG A 382 -5.27 -10.21 -7.11
CA ARG A 382 -5.38 -8.84 -7.66
C ARG A 382 -4.22 -8.51 -8.61
N THR A 383 -4.03 -9.30 -9.65
CA THR A 383 -2.98 -9.05 -10.68
C THR A 383 -3.29 -7.84 -11.57
N ASP A 384 -4.55 -7.45 -11.60
CA ASP A 384 -5.19 -6.35 -12.32
C ASP A 384 -5.34 -5.07 -11.47
N MET A 385 -4.77 -5.03 -10.25
CA MET A 385 -4.87 -3.87 -9.35
C MET A 385 -3.50 -3.27 -9.06
N ASN A 386 -3.47 -1.98 -8.74
CA ASN A 386 -2.25 -1.27 -8.36
C ASN A 386 -1.62 -1.76 -7.06
N ILE A 387 -2.44 -2.28 -6.13
CA ILE A 387 -2.00 -2.87 -4.87
C ILE A 387 -2.31 -4.37 -4.92
N TYR A 388 -1.28 -5.18 -4.75
CA TYR A 388 -1.40 -6.63 -4.82
C TYR A 388 -2.21 -7.18 -3.63
N GLY A 389 -2.90 -8.29 -3.84
CA GLY A 389 -3.81 -8.86 -2.85
C GLY A 389 -4.69 -9.95 -3.43
N VAL A 390 -5.87 -10.14 -2.84
CA VAL A 390 -6.90 -11.07 -3.30
C VAL A 390 -8.21 -10.33 -3.52
N HIS A 391 -8.95 -10.70 -4.57
CA HIS A 391 -10.26 -10.11 -4.87
C HIS A 391 -11.31 -10.55 -3.86
N ALA A 392 -11.31 -11.84 -3.54
CA ALA A 392 -12.12 -12.45 -2.51
C ALA A 392 -11.29 -13.55 -1.83
N LEU A 393 -11.52 -13.76 -0.54
CA LEU A 393 -10.93 -14.86 0.22
C LEU A 393 -12.05 -15.67 0.88
N PRO A 394 -12.62 -16.65 0.16
CA PRO A 394 -13.63 -17.53 0.73
C PRO A 394 -13.03 -18.35 1.87
N VAL A 395 -13.56 -18.17 3.08
CA VAL A 395 -13.13 -18.87 4.29
C VAL A 395 -14.30 -19.55 4.99
N THR A 396 -13.98 -20.56 5.78
CA THR A 396 -14.93 -21.26 6.64
C THR A 396 -14.30 -21.59 8.00
N TRP A 397 -15.14 -21.88 8.99
CA TRP A 397 -14.77 -22.33 10.33
C TRP A 397 -15.90 -23.20 10.91
N GLU A 398 -15.60 -23.88 12.02
CA GLU A 398 -16.56 -24.73 12.77
C GLU A 398 -17.28 -23.99 13.89
#